data_AF-A0A2N8T8E0-F1
#
_entry.id   AF-A0A2N8T8E0-F1
#
_cell.length_a   1.000
_cell.length_b   1.000
_cell.length_c   1.000
_cell.angle_alpha   90.00
_cell.angle_beta   90.00
_cell.angle_gamma   90.00
#
_symmetry.space_group_name_H-M   'P 1'
#
loop_
_entity.id
_entity.type
_entity.pdbx_description
1 polymer ?
#
loop_
_entity_poly.entity_id
_entity_poly.type
_entity_poly.pdbx_seq_one_letter_code
_entity_poly.pdbx_strand_id
1 'polypeptide(L)'
;MQEAHYKIVFDGELLPGMPLETVKANLANLFKTDAGKIERLFGGQAAVLKSKLNSAEADRYLGALQRAGAKAYKEAEHPGVPLSLVQTEEEQAAQPAVSAMARMTCPKCGHLQDKSSECQACGIIIEKYLARQALSANAPATSKASSTPASPYAPPSASIGEALPTYGELRPLSVTGRIGRLRYLAWSLVVMAAAMGLFGIAAIVMAISSTAGLICMGLIGVGLLVVSVQIGVQRLHDFGWSGWLILLNLVPVVGSLFPLVMLLMPGNRQVNRYGSPPPPNSRSVKILAALWLVAVLGGLVAALTVPELVHLRQGAGF
;
A
#
# COMPACT_ATOMS: atom_id res chain seq x y z
N MET A 1 -8.31 -43.96 -10.07
CA MET A 1 -9.52 -44.03 -9.23
C MET A 1 -9.77 -42.62 -8.73
N GLN A 2 -10.92 -42.01 -9.04
CA GLN A 2 -11.32 -40.74 -8.43
C GLN A 2 -11.74 -41.06 -6.99
N GLU A 3 -11.05 -40.50 -6.00
CA GLU A 3 -11.41 -40.70 -4.59
C GLU A 3 -12.72 -39.97 -4.31
N ALA A 4 -13.74 -40.71 -3.87
CA ALA A 4 -15.01 -40.11 -3.47
C ALA A 4 -14.80 -39.28 -2.19
N HIS A 5 -15.17 -38.01 -2.24
CA HIS A 5 -15.18 -37.14 -1.06
C HIS A 5 -16.50 -37.27 -0.31
N TYR A 6 -16.45 -37.19 1.02
CA TYR A 6 -17.62 -37.29 1.89
C TYR A 6 -17.74 -36.03 2.76
N LYS A 7 -18.99 -35.69 3.10
CA LYS A 7 -19.32 -34.69 4.13
C LYS A 7 -20.09 -35.34 5.27
N ILE A 8 -19.87 -34.85 6.49
CA ILE A 8 -20.60 -35.28 7.69
C ILE A 8 -21.69 -34.27 7.99
N VAL A 9 -22.92 -34.76 8.05
CA VAL A 9 -24.12 -33.96 8.32
C VAL A 9 -24.67 -34.34 9.69
N PHE A 10 -25.03 -33.32 10.47
CA PHE A 10 -25.67 -33.45 11.78
C PHE A 10 -27.03 -32.75 11.76
N ASP A 11 -28.08 -33.47 12.10
CA ASP A 11 -29.48 -33.02 12.02
C ASP A 11 -30.05 -32.53 13.37
N GLY A 12 -29.22 -32.51 14.42
CA GLY A 12 -29.67 -32.15 15.76
C GLY A 12 -30.26 -33.32 16.55
N GLU A 13 -30.28 -34.54 15.99
CA GLU A 13 -30.80 -35.71 16.69
C GLU A 13 -29.78 -36.31 17.67
N LEU A 14 -30.29 -36.80 18.79
CA LEU A 14 -29.52 -37.46 19.84
C LEU A 14 -29.65 -38.97 19.70
N LEU A 15 -28.63 -39.70 20.14
CA LEU A 15 -28.76 -41.16 20.31
C LEU A 15 -29.71 -41.48 21.48
N PRO A 16 -30.52 -42.55 21.38
CA PRO A 16 -31.48 -42.92 22.40
C PRO A 16 -30.78 -43.19 23.74
N GLY A 17 -31.29 -42.59 24.82
CA GLY A 17 -30.76 -42.77 26.18
C GLY A 17 -29.74 -41.73 26.65
N MET A 18 -29.43 -40.71 25.84
CA MET A 18 -28.49 -39.63 26.22
C MET A 18 -29.23 -38.31 26.47
N PRO A 19 -29.00 -37.62 27.62
CA PRO A 19 -29.62 -36.33 27.87
C PRO A 19 -28.95 -35.21 27.04
N LEU A 20 -29.77 -34.28 26.54
CA LEU A 20 -29.37 -33.18 25.65
C LEU A 20 -28.18 -32.37 26.21
N GLU A 21 -28.21 -32.06 27.51
CA GLU A 21 -27.17 -31.26 28.17
C GLU A 21 -25.80 -31.95 28.20
N THR A 22 -25.78 -33.28 28.40
CA THR A 22 -24.52 -34.05 28.38
C THR A 22 -23.95 -34.13 26.97
N VAL A 23 -24.80 -34.27 25.95
CA VAL A 23 -24.34 -34.30 24.55
C VAL A 23 -23.78 -32.95 24.12
N LYS A 24 -24.42 -31.84 24.50
CA LYS A 24 -23.88 -30.48 24.26
C LYS A 24 -22.49 -30.31 24.88
N ALA A 25 -22.29 -30.72 26.14
CA ALA A 25 -21.01 -30.64 26.82
C ALA A 25 -19.93 -31.51 26.13
N ASN A 26 -20.29 -32.73 25.73
CA ASN A 26 -19.38 -33.63 25.02
C ASN A 26 -18.98 -33.07 23.65
N LEU A 27 -19.91 -32.48 22.91
CA LEU A 27 -19.64 -31.83 21.61
C LEU A 27 -18.79 -30.57 21.76
N ALA A 28 -19.05 -29.75 22.78
CA ALA A 28 -18.22 -28.57 23.07
C ALA A 28 -16.76 -28.97 23.36
N ASN A 29 -16.56 -30.05 24.11
CA ASN A 29 -15.23 -30.61 24.37
C ASN A 29 -14.58 -31.23 23.13
N LEU A 30 -15.34 -31.97 22.32
CA LEU A 30 -14.84 -32.63 21.12
C LEU A 30 -14.38 -31.61 20.06
N PHE A 31 -15.15 -30.53 19.87
CA PHE A 31 -14.84 -29.46 18.91
C PHE A 31 -14.03 -28.31 19.51
N LYS A 32 -13.72 -28.35 20.81
CA LYS A 32 -13.04 -27.26 21.56
C LYS A 32 -13.68 -25.90 21.28
N THR A 33 -14.99 -25.83 21.34
CA THR A 33 -15.80 -24.67 20.93
C THR A 33 -16.77 -24.28 22.06
N ASP A 34 -17.21 -23.01 22.08
CA ASP A 34 -18.14 -22.49 23.09
C ASP A 34 -19.52 -23.15 23.02
N ALA A 35 -20.20 -23.23 24.17
CA ALA A 35 -21.51 -23.87 24.29
C ALA A 35 -22.59 -23.19 23.42
N GLY A 36 -22.52 -21.87 23.24
CA GLY A 36 -23.50 -21.11 22.43
C GLY A 36 -23.43 -21.43 20.94
N LYS A 37 -22.23 -21.75 20.42
CA LYS A 37 -22.06 -22.18 19.03
C LYS A 37 -22.50 -23.62 18.81
N ILE A 38 -22.42 -24.48 19.83
CA ILE A 38 -22.97 -25.84 19.79
C ILE A 38 -24.50 -25.81 19.86
N GLU A 39 -25.10 -24.93 20.66
CA GLU A 39 -26.56 -24.77 20.73
C GLU A 39 -27.19 -24.44 19.37
N ARG A 40 -26.49 -23.66 18.54
CA ARG A 40 -26.95 -23.35 17.17
C ARG A 40 -27.03 -24.57 16.26
N LEU A 41 -26.26 -25.63 16.53
CA LEU A 41 -26.31 -26.88 15.76
C LEU A 41 -27.58 -27.70 16.06
N PHE A 42 -28.23 -27.44 17.20
CA PHE A 42 -29.50 -28.06 17.58
C PHE A 42 -30.72 -27.23 17.15
N GLY A 43 -30.51 -26.15 16.39
CA GLY A 43 -31.55 -25.23 15.91
C GLY A 43 -32.46 -25.77 14.78
N GLY A 44 -32.45 -27.08 14.52
CA GLY A 44 -33.36 -27.75 13.58
C GLY A 44 -32.97 -27.69 12.10
N GLN A 45 -31.83 -27.09 11.75
CA GLN A 45 -31.28 -27.13 10.39
C GLN A 45 -30.08 -28.07 10.33
N ALA A 46 -30.09 -28.99 9.36
CA ALA A 46 -28.98 -29.91 9.14
C ALA A 46 -27.67 -29.14 8.91
N ALA A 47 -26.73 -29.30 9.83
CA ALA A 47 -25.44 -28.61 9.83
C ALA A 47 -24.35 -29.51 9.27
N VAL A 48 -23.58 -28.99 8.31
CA VAL A 48 -22.39 -29.67 7.79
C VAL A 48 -21.23 -29.41 8.75
N LEU A 49 -20.81 -30.44 9.48
CA LEU A 49 -19.72 -30.34 10.45
C LEU A 49 -18.35 -30.30 9.77
N LYS A 50 -18.18 -31.13 8.73
CA LYS A 50 -16.92 -31.24 7.98
C LYS A 50 -17.17 -31.84 6.60
N SER A 51 -16.58 -31.25 5.56
CA SER A 51 -16.64 -31.71 4.16
C SER A 51 -15.26 -32.09 3.62
N LYS A 52 -15.22 -32.67 2.41
CA LYS A 52 -14.01 -33.10 1.69
C LYS A 52 -13.18 -34.18 2.41
N LEU A 53 -13.83 -35.08 3.15
CA LEU A 53 -13.17 -36.19 3.84
C LEU A 53 -13.03 -37.40 2.92
N ASN A 54 -11.96 -38.19 3.09
CA ASN A 54 -11.89 -39.53 2.51
C ASN A 54 -12.76 -40.52 3.31
N SER A 55 -13.01 -41.71 2.78
CA SER A 55 -13.90 -42.71 3.39
C SER A 55 -13.47 -43.11 4.81
N ALA A 56 -12.18 -43.39 5.00
CA ALA A 56 -11.63 -43.81 6.29
C ALA A 56 -11.68 -42.70 7.35
N GLU A 57 -11.44 -41.44 6.96
CA GLU A 57 -11.55 -40.28 7.83
C GLU A 57 -13.01 -40.02 8.21
N ALA A 58 -13.93 -40.09 7.26
CA ALA A 58 -15.37 -39.90 7.52
C ALA A 58 -15.87 -40.89 8.60
N ASP A 59 -15.45 -42.15 8.53
CA ASP A 59 -15.81 -43.17 9.53
C ASP A 59 -15.21 -42.88 10.92
N ARG A 60 -13.99 -42.36 10.99
CA ARG A 60 -13.38 -41.90 12.25
C ARG A 60 -14.15 -40.74 12.87
N TYR A 61 -14.60 -39.79 12.05
CA TYR A 61 -15.42 -38.66 12.52
C TYR A 61 -16.79 -39.11 13.01
N LEU A 62 -17.46 -40.04 12.31
CA LEU A 62 -18.72 -40.62 12.76
C LEU A 62 -18.58 -41.33 14.12
N GLY A 63 -17.53 -42.14 14.30
CA GLY A 63 -17.28 -42.84 15.56
C GLY A 63 -16.96 -41.88 16.73
N ALA A 64 -16.39 -40.71 16.47
CA ALA A 64 -16.19 -39.68 17.48
C ALA A 64 -17.52 -39.01 17.88
N LEU A 65 -18.38 -38.72 16.91
CA LEU A 65 -19.69 -38.08 17.14
C LEU A 65 -20.68 -39.00 17.86
N GLN A 66 -20.72 -40.29 17.49
CA GLN A 66 -21.56 -41.28 18.16
C GLN A 66 -21.15 -41.47 19.62
N ARG A 67 -19.84 -41.50 19.91
CA ARG A 67 -19.32 -41.55 21.30
C ARG A 67 -19.67 -40.30 22.11
N ALA A 68 -19.80 -39.15 21.45
CA ALA A 68 -20.28 -37.92 22.08
C ALA A 68 -21.80 -37.91 22.32
N GLY A 69 -22.55 -38.86 21.75
CA GLY A 69 -24.00 -38.99 21.87
C GLY A 69 -24.81 -38.32 20.75
N ALA A 70 -24.14 -37.86 19.68
CA ALA A 70 -24.77 -37.19 18.54
C ALA A 70 -25.03 -38.17 17.39
N LYS A 71 -26.25 -38.14 16.82
CA LYS A 71 -26.58 -38.90 15.62
C LYS A 71 -26.13 -38.10 14.39
N ALA A 72 -25.14 -38.61 13.68
CA ALA A 72 -24.63 -38.01 12.46
C ALA A 72 -24.52 -39.08 11.37
N TYR A 73 -24.61 -38.65 10.11
CA TYR A 73 -24.48 -39.53 8.94
C TYR A 73 -23.50 -38.93 7.92
N LYS A 74 -22.89 -39.81 7.12
CA LYS A 74 -22.01 -39.42 6.01
C LYS A 74 -22.82 -39.37 4.71
N GLU A 75 -22.61 -38.31 3.94
CA GLU A 75 -23.20 -38.14 2.60
C GLU A 75 -22.06 -38.02 1.58
N ALA A 76 -22.18 -38.73 0.44
CA ALA A 76 -21.18 -38.68 -0.62
C ALA A 76 -21.28 -37.35 -1.40
N GLU A 77 -20.18 -36.61 -1.43
CA GLU A 77 -20.04 -35.35 -2.15
C GLU A 77 -19.60 -35.67 -3.59
N HIS A 78 -20.56 -35.78 -4.50
CA HIS A 78 -20.28 -36.02 -5.92
C HIS A 78 -19.66 -34.77 -6.54
N PRO A 79 -18.50 -34.86 -7.22
CA PRO A 79 -17.95 -33.74 -7.96
C PRO A 79 -18.82 -33.47 -9.21
N GLY A 80 -19.73 -32.50 -9.09
CA GLY A 80 -20.43 -31.89 -10.22
C GLY A 80 -21.81 -32.48 -10.54
N VAL A 81 -22.85 -31.81 -10.04
CA VAL A 81 -24.15 -31.78 -10.73
C VAL A 81 -24.31 -30.34 -11.25
N PRO A 82 -24.29 -30.10 -12.57
CA PRO A 82 -24.72 -28.82 -13.09
C PRO A 82 -26.22 -28.68 -12.80
N LEU A 83 -26.60 -27.61 -12.12
CA LEU A 83 -28.00 -27.25 -11.88
C LEU A 83 -28.70 -27.07 -13.23
N SER A 84 -29.51 -28.04 -13.63
CA SER A 84 -30.49 -27.91 -14.70
C SER A 84 -31.80 -27.44 -14.08
N LEU A 85 -32.24 -26.25 -14.47
CA LEU A 85 -33.55 -25.71 -14.11
C LEU A 85 -34.60 -26.37 -15.00
N VAL A 86 -35.41 -27.26 -14.43
CA VAL A 86 -36.68 -27.66 -15.05
C VAL A 86 -37.69 -26.55 -14.75
N GLN A 87 -38.10 -25.83 -15.79
CA GLN A 87 -39.17 -24.84 -15.71
C GLN A 87 -40.52 -25.55 -15.52
N THR A 88 -41.33 -25.08 -14.58
CA THR A 88 -42.70 -25.57 -14.32
C THR A 88 -43.69 -25.03 -15.36
N GLU A 89 -44.75 -25.81 -15.60
CA GLU A 89 -45.75 -25.65 -16.67
C GLU A 89 -46.52 -24.31 -16.66
N GLU A 90 -46.40 -23.49 -15.62
CA GLU A 90 -47.02 -22.16 -15.54
C GLU A 90 -46.43 -21.14 -16.54
N GLU A 91 -45.20 -21.33 -17.00
CA GLU A 91 -44.54 -20.36 -17.90
C GLU A 91 -44.85 -20.61 -19.40
N GLN A 92 -45.49 -21.72 -19.75
CA GLN A 92 -45.88 -22.04 -21.14
C GLN A 92 -47.20 -21.39 -21.59
N ALA A 93 -47.99 -20.83 -20.67
CA ALA A 93 -49.27 -20.21 -21.01
C ALA A 93 -49.18 -18.75 -21.48
N ALA A 94 -48.00 -18.13 -21.46
CA ALA A 94 -47.83 -16.71 -21.77
C ALA A 94 -46.86 -16.46 -22.94
N GLN A 95 -47.20 -16.92 -24.14
CA GLN A 95 -46.60 -16.40 -25.37
C GLN A 95 -47.65 -15.68 -26.22
N PRO A 96 -47.49 -14.38 -26.52
CA PRO A 96 -48.07 -13.81 -27.71
C PRO A 96 -47.12 -13.99 -28.91
N ALA A 97 -47.78 -14.09 -30.06
CA ALA A 97 -47.24 -14.40 -31.37
C ALA A 97 -46.13 -13.47 -31.89
N VAL A 98 -45.25 -14.11 -32.67
CA VAL A 98 -44.23 -13.60 -33.58
C VAL A 98 -44.64 -12.30 -34.31
N SER A 99 -43.77 -11.28 -34.28
CA SER A 99 -43.79 -10.19 -35.25
C SER A 99 -42.38 -9.62 -35.53
N ALA A 100 -42.01 -9.73 -36.81
CA ALA A 100 -41.04 -8.95 -37.60
C ALA A 100 -39.55 -8.88 -37.17
N MET A 101 -38.71 -9.51 -38.00
CA MET A 101 -37.23 -9.52 -37.96
C MET A 101 -36.60 -8.14 -38.25
N ALA A 102 -36.74 -7.18 -37.33
CA ALA A 102 -35.95 -5.96 -37.39
C ALA A 102 -34.53 -6.25 -36.88
N ARG A 103 -33.52 -6.19 -37.76
CA ARG A 103 -32.10 -6.27 -37.37
C ARG A 103 -31.63 -4.93 -36.79
N MET A 104 -30.78 -5.00 -35.77
CA MET A 104 -30.15 -3.84 -35.15
C MET A 104 -28.66 -4.10 -34.89
N THR A 105 -27.88 -3.02 -34.87
CA THR A 105 -26.47 -3.07 -34.52
C THR A 105 -26.28 -2.66 -33.06
N CYS A 106 -25.53 -3.45 -32.30
CA CYS A 106 -25.24 -3.16 -30.90
C CYS A 106 -24.41 -1.85 -30.78
N PRO A 107 -24.86 -0.87 -29.97
CA PRO A 107 -24.16 0.42 -29.82
C PRO A 107 -22.85 0.35 -29.03
N LYS A 108 -22.50 -0.82 -28.45
CA LYS A 108 -21.26 -1.01 -27.69
C LYS A 108 -20.19 -1.76 -28.49
N CYS A 109 -20.55 -2.87 -29.12
CA CYS A 109 -19.59 -3.75 -29.81
C CYS A 109 -19.75 -3.78 -31.34
N GLY A 110 -20.80 -3.17 -31.90
CA GLY A 110 -21.04 -3.16 -33.34
C GLY A 110 -21.60 -4.47 -33.92
N HIS A 111 -21.96 -5.45 -33.09
CA HIS A 111 -22.52 -6.72 -33.55
C HIS A 111 -23.94 -6.55 -34.13
N LEU A 112 -24.17 -7.13 -35.31
CA LEU A 112 -25.47 -7.17 -35.99
C LEU A 112 -26.29 -8.34 -35.47
N GLN A 113 -27.45 -8.06 -34.91
CA GLN A 113 -28.34 -9.05 -34.29
C GLN A 113 -29.80 -8.66 -34.50
N ASP A 114 -30.71 -9.59 -34.24
CA ASP A 114 -32.14 -9.29 -34.23
C ASP A 114 -32.50 -8.42 -33.02
N LYS A 115 -33.53 -7.58 -33.16
CA LYS A 115 -33.95 -6.66 -32.10
C LYS A 115 -34.32 -7.43 -30.84
N SER A 116 -33.49 -7.25 -29.81
CA SER A 116 -33.55 -7.97 -28.54
C SER A 116 -33.17 -7.02 -27.41
N SER A 117 -33.64 -7.32 -26.19
CA SER A 117 -33.34 -6.52 -25.00
C SER A 117 -31.85 -6.62 -24.61
N GLU A 118 -31.17 -7.69 -25.01
CA GLU A 118 -29.77 -7.97 -24.71
C GLU A 118 -28.91 -8.21 -25.96
N CYS A 119 -27.61 -7.95 -25.86
CA CYS A 119 -26.68 -8.23 -26.95
C CYS A 119 -26.12 -9.66 -26.87
N GLN A 120 -26.32 -10.45 -27.92
CA GLN A 120 -25.87 -11.83 -28.04
C GLN A 120 -24.34 -11.99 -28.04
N ALA A 121 -23.60 -10.94 -28.42
CA ALA A 121 -22.13 -10.99 -28.46
C ALA A 121 -21.45 -10.45 -27.19
N CYS A 122 -21.92 -9.32 -26.64
CA CYS A 122 -21.26 -8.65 -25.51
C CYS A 122 -22.08 -8.62 -24.20
N GLY A 123 -23.28 -9.19 -24.21
CA GLY A 123 -24.09 -9.41 -23.01
C GLY A 123 -24.68 -8.15 -22.38
N ILE A 124 -24.74 -7.02 -23.08
CA ILE A 124 -25.34 -5.80 -22.52
C ILE A 124 -26.85 -5.75 -22.73
N ILE A 125 -27.57 -5.17 -21.78
CA ILE A 125 -28.98 -4.78 -21.98
C ILE A 125 -29.00 -3.46 -22.76
N ILE A 126 -29.49 -3.48 -24.00
CA ILE A 126 -29.29 -2.40 -24.97
C ILE A 126 -30.02 -1.12 -24.54
N GLU A 127 -31.26 -1.23 -24.08
CA GLU A 127 -32.05 -0.08 -23.60
C GLU A 127 -31.38 0.60 -22.40
N LYS A 128 -30.87 -0.18 -21.46
CA LYS A 128 -30.18 0.32 -20.26
C LYS A 128 -28.85 0.99 -20.61
N TYR A 129 -28.16 0.51 -21.64
CA TYR A 129 -26.93 1.11 -22.15
C TYR A 129 -27.20 2.45 -22.82
N LEU A 130 -28.22 2.53 -23.69
CA LEU A 130 -28.62 3.77 -24.35
C LEU A 130 -29.11 4.82 -23.35
N ALA A 131 -29.88 4.43 -22.33
CA ALA A 131 -30.30 5.34 -21.26
C ALA A 131 -29.12 5.95 -20.50
N ARG A 132 -28.06 5.17 -20.22
CA ARG A 132 -26.82 5.68 -19.59
C ARG A 132 -26.04 6.59 -20.53
N GLN A 133 -25.98 6.27 -21.83
CA GLN A 133 -25.30 7.08 -22.82
C GLN A 133 -25.97 8.46 -22.99
N ALA A 134 -27.30 8.51 -22.97
CA ALA A 134 -28.07 9.76 -23.03
C ALA A 134 -27.87 10.65 -21.77
N LEU A 135 -27.81 10.03 -20.58
CA LEU A 135 -27.48 10.76 -19.34
C LEU A 135 -26.05 11.32 -19.36
N SER A 136 -25.12 10.60 -20.00
CA SER A 136 -23.71 11.02 -20.09
C SER A 136 -23.49 12.11 -21.15
N ALA A 137 -24.30 12.11 -22.23
CA ALA A 137 -24.21 13.09 -23.31
C ALA A 137 -24.79 14.47 -22.93
N ASN A 138 -25.76 14.51 -22.02
CA ASN A 138 -26.40 15.74 -21.55
C ASN A 138 -25.81 16.30 -20.24
N ALA A 139 -24.68 15.77 -19.76
CA ALA A 139 -24.04 16.27 -18.54
C ALA A 139 -23.11 17.46 -18.88
N PRO A 140 -23.40 18.69 -18.42
CA PRO A 140 -22.40 19.75 -18.48
C PRO A 140 -21.19 19.34 -17.64
N ALA A 141 -19.99 19.50 -18.22
CA ALA A 141 -18.73 19.23 -17.56
C ALA A 141 -18.50 20.24 -16.43
N THR A 142 -19.05 19.98 -15.25
CA THR A 142 -18.56 20.34 -13.90
C THR A 142 -19.68 20.18 -12.88
N SER A 143 -19.50 19.33 -11.88
CA SER A 143 -19.65 19.69 -10.45
C SER A 143 -19.50 18.46 -9.56
N LYS A 144 -18.65 18.62 -8.54
CA LYS A 144 -18.64 17.81 -7.33
C LYS A 144 -19.97 18.01 -6.58
N ALA A 145 -20.30 17.00 -5.77
CA ALA A 145 -21.37 16.91 -4.78
C ALA A 145 -22.76 16.56 -5.34
N SER A 146 -23.03 15.24 -5.44
CA SER A 146 -24.39 14.74 -5.29
C SER A 146 -24.54 14.23 -3.86
N SER A 147 -25.20 15.05 -3.03
CA SER A 147 -25.80 14.61 -1.77
C SER A 147 -26.99 13.72 -2.10
N THR A 148 -26.78 12.41 -2.08
CA THR A 148 -27.90 11.44 -2.04
C THR A 148 -28.52 11.49 -0.64
N PRO A 149 -29.86 11.48 -0.46
CA PRO A 149 -30.45 11.34 0.86
C PRO A 149 -29.98 10.02 1.47
N ALA A 150 -29.27 10.12 2.61
CA ALA A 150 -28.67 9.00 3.30
C ALA A 150 -29.78 8.05 3.80
N SER A 151 -29.74 6.80 3.33
CA SER A 151 -30.45 5.71 4.00
C SER A 151 -30.03 5.65 5.48
N PRO A 152 -30.95 5.50 6.44
CA PRO A 152 -30.64 5.46 7.88
C PRO A 152 -29.63 4.38 8.31
N TYR A 153 -29.36 3.39 7.44
CA TYR A 153 -28.41 2.30 7.67
C TYR A 153 -27.21 2.34 6.70
N ALA A 154 -26.93 3.48 6.08
CA ALA A 154 -25.76 3.61 5.21
C ALA A 154 -24.46 3.50 6.04
N PRO A 155 -23.54 2.57 5.72
CA PRO A 155 -22.25 2.52 6.38
C PRO A 155 -21.45 3.80 6.08
N PRO A 156 -20.61 4.27 7.01
CA PRO A 156 -19.79 5.45 6.79
C PRO A 156 -18.89 5.22 5.56
N SER A 157 -19.11 6.00 4.51
CA SER A 157 -18.25 5.96 3.34
C SER A 157 -17.00 6.77 3.63
N ALA A 158 -15.87 6.08 3.81
CA ALA A 158 -14.57 6.73 3.74
C ALA A 158 -14.28 7.03 2.27
N SER A 159 -13.93 8.27 1.95
CA SER A 159 -13.41 8.61 0.63
C SER A 159 -12.03 7.97 0.46
N ILE A 160 -11.97 6.73 -0.04
CA ILE A 160 -10.71 5.98 -0.33
C ILE A 160 -10.00 6.57 -1.58
N GLY A 161 -10.32 7.79 -1.98
CA GLY A 161 -10.13 8.29 -3.34
C GLY A 161 -9.28 9.53 -3.50
N GLU A 162 -8.55 9.99 -2.47
CA GLU A 162 -7.53 11.01 -2.73
C GLU A 162 -6.30 10.32 -3.33
N ALA A 163 -6.23 10.36 -4.66
CA ALA A 163 -5.03 10.01 -5.41
C ALA A 163 -3.91 10.95 -4.95
N LEU A 164 -3.13 10.50 -3.97
CA LEU A 164 -1.95 11.23 -3.53
C LEU A 164 -1.05 11.46 -4.76
N PRO A 165 -0.50 12.68 -4.92
CA PRO A 165 0.35 12.98 -6.06
C PRO A 165 1.49 11.96 -6.13
N THR A 166 1.77 11.42 -7.32
CA THR A 166 2.78 10.37 -7.52
C THR A 166 4.16 10.78 -7.00
N TYR A 167 4.44 12.08 -7.04
CA TYR A 167 5.68 12.66 -6.52
C TYR A 167 5.39 13.85 -5.61
N GLY A 168 6.21 14.01 -4.57
CA GLY A 168 6.16 15.15 -3.67
C GLY A 168 6.78 16.41 -4.28
N GLU A 169 6.27 17.57 -3.89
CA GLU A 169 6.87 18.86 -4.25
C GLU A 169 8.24 19.05 -3.59
N LEU A 170 9.17 19.67 -4.32
CA LEU A 170 10.52 19.96 -3.84
C LEU A 170 10.55 21.33 -3.17
N ARG A 171 10.77 21.34 -1.85
CA ARG A 171 10.90 22.57 -1.06
C ARG A 171 12.25 22.58 -0.33
N PRO A 172 13.35 22.97 -1.01
CA PRO A 172 14.71 22.74 -0.51
C PRO A 172 15.04 23.46 0.80
N LEU A 173 14.40 24.61 1.08
CA LEU A 173 14.58 25.40 2.30
C LEU A 173 13.43 25.22 3.32
N SER A 174 12.65 24.15 3.18
CA SER A 174 11.60 23.78 4.14
C SER A 174 12.09 22.71 5.11
N VAL A 175 11.37 22.56 6.22
CA VAL A 175 11.49 21.38 7.11
C VAL A 175 10.54 20.25 6.71
N THR A 176 9.60 20.53 5.80
CA THR A 176 8.62 19.57 5.28
C THR A 176 9.03 19.04 3.92
N GLY A 177 8.66 17.80 3.63
CA GLY A 177 9.01 17.11 2.40
C GLY A 177 10.15 16.11 2.56
N ARG A 178 10.58 15.56 1.43
CA ARG A 178 11.56 14.46 1.35
C ARG A 178 12.58 14.73 0.26
N ILE A 179 13.84 14.47 0.53
CA ILE A 179 14.90 14.52 -0.48
C ILE A 179 15.67 13.22 -0.55
N GLY A 180 15.84 12.70 -1.76
CA GLY A 180 16.64 11.51 -2.02
C GLY A 180 18.14 11.80 -1.92
N ARG A 181 18.96 10.74 -1.79
CA ARG A 181 20.42 10.82 -1.62
C ARG A 181 21.14 11.70 -2.64
N LEU A 182 20.77 11.63 -3.91
CA LEU A 182 21.43 12.41 -4.96
C LEU A 182 21.14 13.91 -4.85
N ARG A 183 19.92 14.28 -4.47
CA ARG A 183 19.56 15.68 -4.22
C ARG A 183 20.20 16.19 -2.94
N TYR A 184 20.27 15.36 -1.90
CA TYR A 184 21.03 15.66 -0.69
C TYR A 184 22.47 16.02 -1.03
N LEU A 185 23.18 15.16 -1.80
CA LEU A 185 24.54 15.43 -2.26
C LEU A 185 24.68 16.70 -3.10
N ALA A 186 23.78 16.91 -4.06
CA ALA A 186 23.80 18.09 -4.91
C ALA A 186 23.62 19.38 -4.09
N TRP A 187 22.69 19.40 -3.13
CA TRP A 187 22.51 20.55 -2.25
C TRP A 187 23.66 20.71 -1.25
N SER A 188 24.26 19.63 -0.77
CA SER A 188 25.48 19.69 0.05
C SER A 188 26.63 20.36 -0.72
N LEU A 189 26.74 20.13 -2.04
CA LEU A 189 27.72 20.84 -2.88
C LEU A 189 27.42 22.33 -2.98
N VAL A 190 26.16 22.70 -3.19
CA VAL A 190 25.73 24.10 -3.26
C VAL A 190 26.04 24.82 -1.94
N VAL A 191 25.70 24.20 -0.80
CA VAL A 191 26.00 24.74 0.53
C VAL A 191 27.51 24.85 0.76
N MET A 192 28.28 23.84 0.36
CA MET A 192 29.75 23.85 0.49
C MET A 192 30.40 24.95 -0.36
N ALA A 193 29.96 25.13 -1.60
CA ALA A 193 30.46 26.19 -2.48
C ALA A 193 30.07 27.59 -1.96
N ALA A 194 28.83 27.76 -1.50
CA ALA A 194 28.37 29.00 -0.87
C ALA A 194 29.17 29.30 0.41
N ALA A 195 29.43 28.27 1.24
CA ALA A 195 30.25 28.40 2.44
C ALA A 195 31.66 28.88 2.09
N MET A 196 32.32 28.27 1.10
CA MET A 196 33.66 28.67 0.66
C MET A 196 33.71 30.15 0.26
N GLY A 197 32.75 30.61 -0.54
CA GLY A 197 32.67 32.00 -0.97
C GLY A 197 32.37 32.98 0.17
N LEU A 198 31.36 32.68 0.99
CA LEU A 198 30.93 33.54 2.10
C LEU A 198 32.00 33.64 3.20
N PHE A 199 32.64 32.51 3.57
CA PHE A 199 33.73 32.53 4.53
C PHE A 199 34.99 33.19 3.96
N GLY A 200 35.26 33.06 2.66
CA GLY A 200 36.33 33.82 2.00
C GLY A 200 36.14 35.34 2.12
N ILE A 201 34.91 35.82 1.88
CA ILE A 201 34.57 37.24 2.08
C ILE A 201 34.73 37.64 3.55
N ALA A 202 34.24 36.81 4.48
CA ALA A 202 34.35 37.08 5.91
C ALA A 202 35.82 37.12 6.40
N ALA A 203 36.70 36.30 5.81
CA ALA A 203 38.14 36.33 6.07
C ALA A 203 38.79 37.64 5.57
N ILE A 204 38.36 38.17 4.43
CA ILE A 204 38.82 39.49 3.95
C ILE A 204 38.37 40.59 4.92
N VAL A 205 37.11 40.56 5.39
CA VAL A 205 36.60 41.51 6.40
C VAL A 205 37.41 41.40 7.71
N MET A 206 37.73 40.18 8.13
CA MET A 206 38.56 39.92 9.30
C MET A 206 39.96 40.53 9.21
N ALA A 207 40.57 40.53 8.02
CA ALA A 207 41.88 41.15 7.80
C ALA A 207 41.86 42.68 7.99
N ILE A 208 40.69 43.32 7.80
CA ILE A 208 40.50 44.76 8.01
C ILE A 208 40.11 45.04 9.47
N SER A 209 39.18 44.25 10.02
CA SER A 209 38.70 44.35 11.39
C SER A 209 38.41 42.95 11.93
N SER A 210 39.21 42.53 12.91
CA SER A 210 39.10 41.21 13.53
C SER A 210 37.73 40.98 14.15
N THR A 211 37.21 41.95 14.90
CA THR A 211 35.88 41.89 15.53
C THR A 211 34.77 41.80 14.48
N ALA A 212 34.80 42.62 13.44
CA ALA A 212 33.78 42.60 12.39
C ALA A 212 33.80 41.26 11.63
N GLY A 213 35.00 40.76 11.30
CA GLY A 213 35.16 39.48 10.63
C GLY A 213 34.63 38.30 11.45
N LEU A 214 34.88 38.26 12.77
CA LEU A 214 34.35 37.23 13.66
C LEU A 214 32.81 37.25 13.69
N ILE A 215 32.21 38.44 13.80
CA ILE A 215 30.75 38.59 13.77
C ILE A 215 30.18 38.10 12.44
N CYS A 216 30.76 38.53 11.32
CA CYS A 216 30.35 38.07 9.99
C CYS A 216 30.43 36.55 9.84
N MET A 217 31.54 35.93 10.26
CA MET A 217 31.70 34.48 10.22
C MET A 217 30.66 33.76 11.09
N GLY A 218 30.39 34.25 12.29
CA GLY A 218 29.38 33.68 13.17
C GLY A 218 27.97 33.70 12.54
N LEU A 219 27.57 34.85 11.97
CA LEU A 219 26.27 35.00 11.32
C LEU A 219 26.13 34.10 10.08
N ILE A 220 27.16 34.06 9.24
CA ILE A 220 27.22 33.17 8.07
C ILE A 220 27.13 31.70 8.52
N GLY A 221 27.88 31.32 9.55
CA GLY A 221 27.88 29.98 10.11
C GLY A 221 26.50 29.56 10.61
N VAL A 222 25.79 30.42 11.34
CA VAL A 222 24.42 30.15 11.80
C VAL A 222 23.47 29.98 10.61
N GLY A 223 23.52 30.86 9.61
CA GLY A 223 22.67 30.75 8.43
C GLY A 223 22.89 29.45 7.65
N LEU A 224 24.15 29.08 7.42
CA LEU A 224 24.51 27.84 6.73
C LEU A 224 24.15 26.60 7.55
N LEU A 225 24.27 26.67 8.89
CA LEU A 225 23.84 25.60 9.80
C LEU A 225 22.34 25.36 9.68
N VAL A 226 21.52 26.41 9.67
CA VAL A 226 20.06 26.30 9.50
C VAL A 226 19.71 25.62 8.19
N VAL A 227 20.31 26.04 7.08
CA VAL A 227 20.07 25.42 5.76
C VAL A 227 20.52 23.95 5.75
N SER A 228 21.68 23.65 6.33
CA SER A 228 22.20 22.27 6.43
C SER A 228 21.28 21.36 7.25
N VAL A 229 20.73 21.88 8.35
CA VAL A 229 19.75 21.16 9.18
C VAL A 229 18.46 20.93 8.42
N GLN A 230 17.92 21.92 7.71
CA GLN A 230 16.70 21.76 6.90
C GLN A 230 16.84 20.64 5.86
N ILE A 231 17.94 20.67 5.09
CA ILE A 231 18.27 19.64 4.09
C ILE A 231 18.44 18.27 4.77
N GLY A 232 19.14 18.22 5.91
CA GLY A 232 19.35 17.00 6.67
C GLY A 232 18.05 16.38 7.21
N VAL A 233 17.14 17.20 7.72
CA VAL A 233 15.81 16.78 8.19
C VAL A 233 14.99 16.18 7.05
N GLN A 234 14.94 16.84 5.90
CA GLN A 234 14.25 16.29 4.72
C GLN A 234 14.87 14.98 4.22
N ARG A 235 16.18 14.79 4.41
CA ARG A 235 16.86 13.53 4.08
C ARG A 235 16.47 12.42 5.07
N LEU A 236 16.36 12.72 6.36
CA LEU A 236 15.85 11.77 7.36
C LEU A 236 14.40 11.36 7.09
N HIS A 237 13.58 12.32 6.68
CA HIS A 237 12.20 12.07 6.27
C HIS A 237 12.08 11.13 5.05
N ASP A 238 13.08 11.09 4.17
CA ASP A 238 13.08 10.19 3.01
C ASP A 238 13.13 8.71 3.41
N PHE A 239 13.78 8.37 4.52
CA PHE A 239 13.77 7.01 5.10
C PHE A 239 12.58 6.75 6.03
N GLY A 240 11.79 7.78 6.35
CA GLY A 240 10.71 7.71 7.34
C GLY A 240 11.15 7.97 8.79
N TRP A 241 12.39 8.40 9.02
CA TRP A 241 12.92 8.70 10.35
C TRP A 241 12.57 10.12 10.82
N SER A 242 12.64 10.39 12.13
CA SER A 242 12.37 11.72 12.68
C SER A 242 13.52 12.69 12.41
N GLY A 243 13.18 13.93 12.03
CA GLY A 243 14.17 15.01 11.86
C GLY A 243 15.05 15.27 13.07
N TRP A 244 14.58 14.99 14.29
CA TRP A 244 15.35 15.11 15.53
C TRP A 244 16.66 14.31 15.54
N LEU A 245 16.78 13.25 14.75
CA LEU A 245 18.02 12.48 14.64
C LEU A 245 19.17 13.31 14.05
N ILE A 246 18.89 14.49 13.46
CA ILE A 246 19.94 15.40 13.00
C ILE A 246 20.85 15.87 14.15
N LEU A 247 20.35 15.88 15.39
CA LEU A 247 21.13 16.22 16.57
C LEU A 247 22.25 15.21 16.87
N LEU A 248 22.20 14.00 16.30
CA LEU A 248 23.28 13.02 16.41
C LEU A 248 24.59 13.53 15.80
N ASN A 249 24.55 14.50 14.88
CA ASN A 249 25.73 15.17 14.35
C ASN A 249 26.52 15.95 15.41
N LEU A 250 25.91 16.28 16.56
CA LEU A 250 26.57 16.98 17.66
C LEU A 250 27.36 16.04 18.59
N VAL A 251 27.19 14.73 18.45
CA VAL A 251 27.92 13.72 19.23
C VAL A 251 29.21 13.38 18.46
N PRO A 252 30.43 13.51 19.00
CA PRO A 252 31.66 13.43 18.20
C PRO A 252 31.85 12.13 17.39
N VAL A 253 31.69 10.98 18.05
CA VAL A 253 31.88 9.66 17.40
C VAL A 253 30.66 9.29 16.53
N VAL A 254 29.46 9.50 17.05
CA VAL A 254 28.24 9.14 16.30
C VAL A 254 28.03 10.09 15.12
N GLY A 255 28.28 11.38 15.32
CA GLY A 255 28.11 12.45 14.36
C GLY A 255 29.15 12.47 13.23
N SER A 256 30.30 11.82 13.41
CA SER A 256 31.23 11.57 12.30
C SER A 256 30.77 10.41 11.41
N LEU A 257 30.08 9.41 11.96
CA LEU A 257 29.56 8.25 11.22
C LEU A 257 28.15 8.47 10.65
N PHE A 258 27.32 9.28 11.30
CA PHE A 258 25.92 9.47 10.95
C PHE A 258 25.69 10.08 9.55
N PRO A 259 26.46 11.07 9.08
CA PRO A 259 26.39 11.56 7.70
C PRO A 259 26.65 10.46 6.66
N LEU A 260 27.51 9.48 6.98
CA LEU A 260 27.76 8.34 6.08
C LEU A 260 26.52 7.45 5.97
N VAL A 261 25.81 7.23 7.08
CA VAL A 261 24.52 6.53 7.05
C VAL A 261 23.52 7.29 6.18
N MET A 262 23.41 8.62 6.35
CA MET A 262 22.52 9.46 5.53
C MET A 262 22.88 9.44 4.04
N LEU A 263 24.17 9.28 3.71
CA LEU A 263 24.69 9.19 2.36
C LEU A 263 24.37 7.83 1.71
N LEU A 264 24.66 6.74 2.41
CA LEU A 264 24.64 5.38 1.85
C LEU A 264 23.24 4.73 1.89
N MET A 265 22.43 5.04 2.90
CA MET A 265 21.14 4.40 3.08
C MET A 265 20.18 4.75 1.92
N PRO A 266 19.43 3.80 1.34
CA PRO A 266 18.42 4.09 0.33
C PRO A 266 17.13 4.67 0.95
N GLY A 267 16.51 5.63 0.26
CA GLY A 267 15.22 6.20 0.63
C GLY A 267 14.03 5.26 0.42
N ASN A 268 12.90 5.55 1.07
CA ASN A 268 11.66 4.82 0.87
C ASN A 268 10.99 5.22 -0.47
N ARG A 269 10.76 4.22 -1.32
CA ARG A 269 10.11 4.38 -2.64
C ARG A 269 8.59 4.52 -2.54
N GLN A 270 8.00 4.03 -1.46
CA GLN A 270 6.58 4.15 -1.18
C GLN A 270 6.26 5.50 -0.51
N VAL A 271 4.98 5.84 -0.48
CA VAL A 271 4.48 6.93 0.36
C VAL A 271 4.82 6.62 1.83
N ASN A 272 5.30 7.61 2.56
CA ASN A 272 5.54 7.50 3.99
C ASN A 272 4.84 8.66 4.73
N ARG A 273 4.96 8.73 6.06
CA ARG A 273 4.31 9.78 6.89
C ARG A 273 4.70 11.22 6.53
N TYR A 274 5.78 11.41 5.77
CA TYR A 274 6.29 12.71 5.35
C TYR A 274 5.91 13.08 3.91
N GLY A 275 5.10 12.26 3.24
CA GLY A 275 4.52 12.52 1.92
C GLY A 275 4.96 11.54 0.84
N SER A 276 4.67 11.91 -0.41
CA SER A 276 4.99 11.12 -1.61
C SER A 276 6.49 11.13 -1.94
N PRO A 277 6.99 10.12 -2.69
CA PRO A 277 8.40 10.04 -3.06
C PRO A 277 8.91 11.24 -3.85
N PRO A 278 10.20 11.60 -3.71
CA PRO A 278 10.77 12.68 -4.48
C PRO A 278 10.74 12.35 -5.99
N PRO A 279 10.58 13.36 -6.85
CA PRO A 279 10.56 13.18 -8.29
C PRO A 279 11.90 12.64 -8.82
N PRO A 280 11.90 12.01 -10.00
CA PRO A 280 13.11 11.51 -10.63
C PRO A 280 14.20 12.59 -10.76
N ASN A 281 15.45 12.18 -10.65
CA ASN A 281 16.59 13.11 -10.65
C ASN A 281 16.97 13.51 -12.08
N SER A 282 17.10 14.82 -12.30
CA SER A 282 17.62 15.39 -13.56
C SER A 282 19.11 15.07 -13.75
N ARG A 283 19.62 15.28 -14.98
CA ARG A 283 21.05 15.13 -15.29
C ARG A 283 21.93 16.08 -14.45
N SER A 284 21.48 17.32 -14.24
CA SER A 284 22.19 18.31 -13.41
C SER A 284 22.38 17.83 -11.97
N VAL A 285 21.34 17.24 -11.35
CA VAL A 285 21.44 16.69 -9.98
C VAL A 285 22.48 15.56 -9.92
N LYS A 286 22.54 14.70 -10.93
CA LYS A 286 23.53 13.61 -10.98
C LYS A 286 24.96 14.15 -11.10
N ILE A 287 25.16 15.15 -11.95
CA ILE A 287 26.46 15.80 -12.13
C ILE A 287 26.90 16.48 -10.84
N LEU A 288 26.03 17.26 -10.20
CA LEU A 288 26.33 17.92 -8.92
C LEU A 288 26.65 16.91 -7.83
N ALA A 289 25.90 15.80 -7.74
CA ALA A 289 26.19 14.74 -6.78
C ALA A 289 27.56 14.07 -7.02
N ALA A 290 27.93 13.85 -8.29
CA ALA A 290 29.24 13.31 -8.64
C ALA A 290 30.36 14.30 -8.30
N LEU A 291 30.20 15.58 -8.63
CA LEU A 291 31.14 16.64 -8.28
C LEU A 291 31.33 16.76 -6.77
N TRP A 292 30.27 16.59 -5.99
CA TRP A 292 30.38 16.55 -4.53
C TRP A 292 31.31 15.44 -4.05
N LEU A 293 31.15 14.22 -4.56
CA LEU A 293 32.00 13.09 -4.20
C LEU A 293 33.47 13.35 -4.60
N VAL A 294 33.70 13.88 -5.79
CA VAL A 294 35.05 14.27 -6.25
C VAL A 294 35.65 15.33 -5.34
N ALA A 295 34.89 16.35 -4.95
CA ALA A 295 35.38 17.41 -4.08
C ALA A 295 35.74 16.89 -2.67
N VAL A 296 34.91 16.03 -2.08
CA VAL A 296 35.19 15.45 -0.75
C VAL A 296 36.39 14.50 -0.81
N LEU A 297 36.46 13.62 -1.81
CA LEU A 297 37.59 12.70 -1.96
C LEU A 297 38.89 13.45 -2.27
N GLY A 298 38.84 14.43 -3.18
CA GLY A 298 39.99 15.27 -3.51
C GLY A 298 40.47 16.08 -2.31
N GLY A 299 39.56 16.65 -1.52
CA GLY A 299 39.87 17.34 -0.28
C GLY A 299 40.52 16.43 0.76
N LEU A 300 40.04 15.20 0.91
CA LEU A 300 40.63 14.21 1.83
C LEU A 300 42.03 13.78 1.40
N VAL A 301 42.23 13.51 0.11
CA VAL A 301 43.57 13.21 -0.44
C VAL A 301 44.51 14.39 -0.21
N ALA A 302 44.08 15.61 -0.54
CA ALA A 302 44.89 16.81 -0.32
C ALA A 302 45.25 17.00 1.16
N ALA A 303 44.30 16.77 2.09
CA ALA A 303 44.58 16.88 3.51
C ALA A 303 45.65 15.89 4.00
N LEU A 304 45.75 14.71 3.39
CA LEU A 304 46.76 13.70 3.73
C LEU A 304 48.11 13.98 3.05
N THR A 305 48.12 14.41 1.78
CA THR A 305 49.34 14.53 0.99
C THR A 305 50.02 15.90 1.10
N VAL A 306 49.26 16.98 1.33
CA VAL A 306 49.81 18.35 1.38
C VAL A 306 50.82 18.55 2.51
N PRO A 307 50.59 18.10 3.75
CA PRO A 307 51.58 18.26 4.82
C PRO A 307 52.92 17.60 4.47
N GLU A 308 52.88 16.40 3.87
CA GLU A 308 54.07 15.68 3.43
C GLU A 308 54.78 16.40 2.28
N LEU A 309 54.04 16.89 1.30
CA LEU A 309 54.58 17.74 0.22
C LEU A 309 55.23 19.02 0.75
N VAL A 310 54.63 19.67 1.76
CA VAL A 310 55.18 20.87 2.40
C VAL A 310 56.47 20.53 3.15
N HIS A 311 56.50 19.42 3.90
CA HIS A 311 57.71 18.95 4.57
C HIS A 311 58.84 18.63 3.58
N LEU A 312 58.54 17.94 2.47
CA LEU A 312 59.51 17.66 1.42
C LEU A 312 60.03 18.96 0.78
N ARG A 313 59.16 19.95 0.56
CA ARG A 313 59.56 21.25 0.01
C ARG A 313 60.46 22.03 0.97
N GLN A 314 60.15 22.06 2.26
CA GLN A 314 60.97 22.72 3.28
C GLN A 314 62.32 22.01 3.50
N GLY A 315 62.34 20.68 3.40
CA GLY A 315 63.57 19.88 3.48
C GLY A 315 64.47 19.96 2.24
N ALA A 316 63.89 20.29 1.07
CA ALA A 316 64.61 20.41 -0.20
C ALA A 316 65.31 21.77 -0.40
N GLY A 317 65.25 22.70 0.57
CA GLY A 317 66.11 23.89 0.60
C GLY A 317 65.95 24.86 -0.58
N PHE A 318 64.71 25.16 -1.00
CA PHE A 318 64.37 26.30 -1.86
C PHE A 318 63.57 27.35 -1.09
#